data_AF-A0A0M2RAD4-F1
#
_entry.id   AF-A0A0M2RAD4-F1
#
_cell.length_a   1.000
_cell.length_b   1.000
_cell.length_c   1.000
_cell.angle_alpha   90.00
_cell.angle_beta   90.00
_cell.angle_gamma   90.00
#
_symmetry.space_group_name_H-M   'P 1'
#
loop_
_entity.id
_entity.type
_entity.pdbx_description
1 polymer ?
#
loop_
_entity_poly.entity_id
_entity_poly.type
_entity_poly.pdbx_seq_one_letter_code
_entity_poly.pdbx_strand_id
1 'polypeptide(L)'
;MTSTSLSSQDKTKLTFLFDCYGAHPHRWPEDRREWASNLIKQYPEARMLRDQALELDNFLDKAPAEPNSSHLMHEILAQAPQKKYHQDLKTNLLCQLWPFESIWRPLSALTTAGLFGILLGTSSPSFLYNQDVTEIESAYLEFSLGDSFSNNFPEGEID
;
A
#
# COMPACT_ATOMS: atom_id res chain seq x y z
N MET A 1 -37.96 -30.13 7.94
CA MET A 1 -37.12 -29.26 7.10
C MET A 1 -36.48 -28.24 8.00
N THR A 2 -35.22 -28.44 8.39
CA THR A 2 -34.50 -27.56 9.33
C THR A 2 -34.11 -26.28 8.61
N SER A 3 -34.70 -25.16 9.03
CA SER A 3 -34.39 -23.82 8.54
C SER A 3 -32.97 -23.43 8.96
N THR A 4 -32.00 -23.60 8.08
CA THR A 4 -30.66 -23.05 8.25
C THR A 4 -30.78 -21.52 8.15
N SER A 5 -30.83 -20.84 9.29
CA SER A 5 -30.91 -19.37 9.34
C SER A 5 -29.54 -18.74 9.09
N LEU A 6 -29.52 -17.62 8.37
CA LEU A 6 -28.31 -16.84 8.17
C LEU A 6 -27.89 -16.20 9.50
N SER A 7 -26.60 -16.22 9.84
CA SER A 7 -26.10 -15.52 11.02
C SER A 7 -26.41 -14.03 10.92
N SER A 8 -26.83 -13.40 12.03
CA SER A 8 -27.16 -11.97 12.05
C SER A 8 -26.00 -11.10 11.58
N GLN A 9 -24.75 -11.50 11.87
CA GLN A 9 -23.56 -10.76 11.44
C GLN A 9 -23.31 -10.90 9.94
N ASP A 10 -23.53 -12.10 9.38
CA ASP A 10 -23.38 -12.35 7.94
C ASP A 10 -24.45 -11.61 7.15
N LYS A 11 -25.68 -11.56 7.69
CA LYS A 11 -26.77 -10.75 7.14
C LYS A 11 -26.38 -9.28 7.05
N THR A 12 -25.91 -8.67 8.13
CA THR A 12 -25.49 -7.25 8.12
C THR A 12 -24.37 -6.98 7.12
N LYS A 13 -23.34 -7.86 7.07
CA LYS A 13 -22.23 -7.70 6.12
C LYS A 13 -22.69 -7.83 4.66
N LEU A 14 -23.62 -8.73 4.40
CA LEU A 14 -24.16 -9.01 3.07
C LEU A 14 -25.08 -7.87 2.61
N THR A 15 -25.92 -7.33 3.50
CA THR A 15 -26.70 -6.11 3.23
C THR A 15 -25.79 -4.93 2.90
N PHE A 16 -24.76 -4.69 3.72
CA PHE A 16 -23.79 -3.61 3.46
C PHE A 16 -23.08 -3.77 2.10
N LEU A 17 -22.76 -5.01 1.71
CA LEU A 17 -22.18 -5.29 0.40
C LEU A 17 -23.13 -4.89 -0.73
N PHE A 18 -24.42 -5.24 -0.63
CA PHE A 18 -25.40 -4.89 -1.64
C PHE A 18 -25.70 -3.40 -1.69
N ASP A 19 -25.74 -2.72 -0.54
CA ASP A 19 -25.93 -1.26 -0.50
C ASP A 19 -24.77 -0.51 -1.19
N CYS A 20 -23.54 -1.03 -1.09
CA CYS A 20 -22.36 -0.38 -1.67
C CYS A 20 -22.13 -0.74 -3.15
N TYR A 21 -22.40 -1.97 -3.55
CA TYR A 21 -21.98 -2.51 -4.86
C TYR A 21 -23.14 -3.02 -5.74
N GLY A 22 -24.37 -3.08 -5.21
CA GLY A 22 -25.54 -3.62 -5.89
C GLY A 22 -25.61 -5.15 -5.90
N ALA A 23 -26.59 -5.70 -6.63
CA ALA A 23 -26.87 -7.14 -6.69
C ALA A 23 -25.95 -7.91 -7.63
N HIS A 24 -25.16 -7.22 -8.46
CA HIS A 24 -24.37 -7.83 -9.52
C HIS A 24 -23.00 -8.35 -9.05
N PRO A 25 -22.71 -9.66 -9.17
CA PRO A 25 -21.47 -10.25 -8.67
C PRO A 25 -20.19 -9.66 -9.27
N HIS A 26 -20.24 -9.19 -10.53
CA HIS A 26 -19.10 -8.60 -11.21
C HIS A 26 -18.65 -7.24 -10.63
N ARG A 27 -19.52 -6.56 -9.88
CA ARG A 27 -19.21 -5.29 -9.21
C ARG A 27 -18.62 -5.48 -7.82
N TRP A 28 -18.73 -6.69 -7.26
CA TRP A 28 -18.25 -6.98 -5.93
C TRP A 28 -16.72 -7.10 -5.90
N PRO A 29 -16.08 -6.70 -4.79
CA PRO A 29 -14.64 -6.90 -4.59
C PRO A 29 -14.29 -8.39 -4.61
N GLU A 30 -13.17 -8.73 -5.24
CA GLU A 30 -12.73 -10.12 -5.47
C GLU A 30 -12.70 -10.93 -4.17
N ASP A 31 -12.13 -10.37 -3.11
CA ASP A 31 -12.00 -11.00 -1.78
C ASP A 31 -13.34 -11.43 -1.16
N ARG A 32 -14.45 -10.78 -1.54
CA ARG A 32 -15.79 -11.05 -0.97
C ARG A 32 -16.74 -11.70 -1.96
N ARG A 33 -16.37 -11.82 -3.23
CA ARG A 33 -17.25 -12.37 -4.28
C ARG A 33 -17.58 -13.83 -4.01
N GLU A 34 -16.57 -14.64 -3.71
CA GLU A 34 -16.75 -16.06 -3.42
C GLU A 34 -17.57 -16.27 -2.14
N TRP A 35 -17.24 -15.54 -1.07
CA TRP A 35 -17.97 -15.56 0.20
C TRP A 35 -19.47 -15.25 0.02
N ALA A 36 -19.80 -14.14 -0.65
CA ALA A 36 -21.18 -13.74 -0.89
C ALA A 36 -21.91 -14.76 -1.79
N SER A 37 -21.23 -15.27 -2.83
CA SER A 37 -21.81 -16.27 -3.72
C SER A 37 -22.14 -17.59 -3.00
N ASN A 38 -21.28 -18.01 -2.05
CA ASN A 38 -21.49 -19.20 -1.26
C ASN A 38 -22.66 -19.02 -0.28
N LEU A 39 -22.77 -17.86 0.35
CA LEU A 39 -23.92 -17.53 1.21
C LEU A 39 -25.25 -17.54 0.42
N ILE A 40 -25.28 -16.96 -0.77
CA ILE A 40 -26.47 -16.95 -1.63
C ILE A 40 -26.85 -18.36 -2.07
N LYS A 41 -25.87 -19.23 -2.35
CA LYS A 41 -26.14 -20.63 -2.69
C LYS A 41 -26.71 -21.41 -1.51
N GLN A 42 -26.17 -21.20 -0.31
CA GLN A 42 -26.51 -21.98 0.88
C GLN A 42 -27.81 -21.52 1.56
N TYR A 43 -28.07 -20.21 1.61
CA TYR A 43 -29.15 -19.64 2.41
C TYR A 43 -30.25 -19.02 1.54
N PRO A 44 -31.53 -19.41 1.71
CA PRO A 44 -32.64 -18.81 0.97
C PRO A 44 -32.85 -17.34 1.35
N GLU A 45 -32.58 -16.95 2.60
CA GLU A 45 -32.69 -15.57 3.07
C GLU A 45 -31.72 -14.63 2.33
N ALA A 46 -30.48 -15.10 2.07
CA ALA A 46 -29.50 -14.33 1.31
C ALA A 46 -29.92 -14.13 -0.17
N ARG A 47 -30.67 -15.07 -0.75
CA ARG A 47 -31.25 -14.92 -2.09
C ARG A 47 -32.32 -13.82 -2.11
N MET A 48 -33.20 -13.80 -1.11
CA MET A 48 -34.23 -12.76 -1.00
C MET A 48 -33.61 -11.36 -0.90
N LEU A 49 -32.56 -11.20 -0.08
CA LEU A 49 -31.83 -9.92 0.02
C LEU A 49 -31.21 -9.50 -1.32
N ARG A 50 -30.66 -10.46 -2.08
CA ARG A 50 -30.10 -10.18 -3.40
C ARG A 50 -31.18 -9.77 -4.39
N ASP A 51 -32.32 -10.45 -4.38
CA ASP A 51 -33.41 -10.18 -5.31
C ASP A 51 -34.04 -8.81 -5.06
N GLN A 52 -34.11 -8.35 -3.80
CA GLN A 52 -34.50 -6.97 -3.46
C GLN A 52 -33.52 -5.93 -4.02
N ALA A 53 -32.21 -6.16 -3.86
CA ALA A 53 -31.20 -5.28 -4.44
C ALA A 53 -31.25 -5.26 -5.98
N LEU A 54 -31.55 -6.40 -6.61
CA LEU A 54 -31.68 -6.54 -8.06
C LEU A 54 -32.90 -5.78 -8.59
N GLU A 55 -34.02 -5.83 -7.86
CA GLU A 55 -35.21 -5.05 -8.19
C GLU A 55 -34.92 -3.54 -8.18
N LEU A 56 -34.19 -3.06 -7.17
CA LEU A 56 -33.74 -1.67 -7.10
C LEU A 56 -32.82 -1.32 -8.27
N ASP A 57 -31.80 -2.14 -8.55
CA ASP A 57 -30.88 -1.92 -9.67
C ASP A 57 -31.65 -1.83 -11.00
N ASN A 58 -32.59 -2.73 -11.25
CA ASN A 58 -33.45 -2.70 -12.44
C ASN A 58 -34.33 -1.46 -12.52
N PHE A 59 -34.77 -0.92 -11.39
CA PHE A 59 -35.56 0.32 -11.35
C PHE A 59 -34.69 1.52 -11.72
N LEU A 60 -33.45 1.56 -11.21
CA LEU A 60 -32.48 2.60 -11.52
C LEU A 60 -32.05 2.55 -12.99
N ASP A 61 -31.83 1.37 -13.57
CA ASP A 61 -31.46 1.22 -14.98
C ASP A 61 -32.57 1.69 -15.95
N LYS A 62 -33.83 1.68 -15.51
CA LYS A 62 -34.98 2.19 -16.27
C LYS A 62 -35.18 3.70 -16.12
N ALA A 63 -34.50 4.33 -15.18
CA ALA A 63 -34.56 5.78 -15.05
C ALA A 63 -33.98 6.41 -16.32
N PRO A 64 -34.63 7.44 -16.88
CA PRO A 64 -34.12 8.12 -18.07
C PRO A 64 -32.72 8.68 -17.77
N ALA A 65 -31.70 8.10 -18.40
CA ALA A 65 -30.36 8.68 -18.40
C ALA A 65 -30.40 10.04 -19.11
N GLU A 66 -29.71 11.04 -18.56
CA GLU A 66 -29.69 12.40 -19.13
C GLU A 66 -29.34 12.37 -20.63
N PRO A 67 -29.98 13.23 -21.45
CA PRO A 67 -29.70 13.31 -22.87
C PRO A 67 -28.23 13.72 -23.10
N ASN A 68 -27.61 13.14 -24.14
CA ASN A 68 -26.23 13.35 -24.58
C ASN A 68 -25.67 14.74 -24.21
N SER A 69 -24.81 14.76 -23.20
CA SER A 69 -24.14 15.94 -22.64
C SER A 69 -22.98 16.46 -23.52
N SER A 70 -22.98 16.14 -24.81
CA SER A 70 -21.93 16.59 -25.74
C SER A 70 -21.80 18.11 -25.74
N HIS A 71 -22.92 18.83 -25.63
CA HIS A 71 -22.93 20.29 -25.48
C HIS A 71 -22.23 20.76 -24.19
N LEU A 72 -22.49 20.12 -23.05
CA LEU A 72 -21.84 20.46 -21.77
C LEU A 72 -20.34 20.19 -21.81
N MET A 73 -19.92 19.09 -22.46
CA MET A 73 -18.50 18.79 -22.63
C MET A 73 -17.79 19.86 -23.47
N HIS A 74 -18.43 20.35 -24.53
CA HIS A 74 -17.91 21.47 -25.31
C HIS A 74 -17.82 22.76 -24.50
N GLU A 75 -18.84 23.08 -23.70
CA GLU A 75 -18.81 24.27 -22.84
C GLU A 75 -17.73 24.20 -21.76
N ILE A 76 -17.56 23.05 -21.10
CA ILE A 76 -16.53 22.84 -20.09
C ILE A 76 -15.12 22.98 -20.72
N LEU A 77 -14.90 22.40 -21.91
CA LEU A 77 -13.64 22.51 -22.62
C LEU A 77 -13.35 23.95 -23.10
N ALA A 78 -14.38 24.70 -23.48
CA ALA A 78 -14.25 26.10 -23.86
C ALA A 78 -13.94 27.01 -22.66
N GLN A 79 -14.48 26.69 -21.48
CA GLN A 79 -14.24 27.43 -20.24
C GLN A 79 -12.97 27.00 -19.50
N ALA A 80 -12.41 25.84 -19.83
CA ALA A 80 -11.18 25.36 -19.21
C ALA A 80 -10.03 26.33 -19.50
N PRO A 81 -9.27 26.75 -18.47
CA PRO A 81 -8.10 27.61 -18.66
C PRO A 81 -7.08 26.82 -19.48
N GLN A 82 -6.94 27.17 -20.76
CA GLN A 82 -5.94 26.56 -21.60
C GLN A 82 -4.57 26.89 -21.01
N LYS A 83 -3.89 25.88 -20.47
CA LYS A 83 -2.49 25.98 -20.09
C LYS A 83 -1.74 26.35 -21.37
N LYS A 84 -1.37 27.62 -21.49
CA LYS A 84 -0.37 28.06 -22.47
C LYS A 84 0.84 27.18 -22.21
N TYR A 85 1.11 26.27 -23.14
CA TYR A 85 2.25 25.37 -23.07
C TYR A 85 3.49 26.25 -23.25
N HIS A 86 3.97 26.83 -22.15
CA HIS A 86 5.21 27.58 -22.14
C HIS A 86 6.32 26.56 -22.40
N GLN A 87 6.91 26.68 -23.58
CA GLN A 87 7.98 25.85 -24.13
C GLN A 87 9.32 26.02 -23.38
N ASP A 88 9.28 26.39 -22.10
CA ASP A 88 10.42 26.94 -21.36
C ASP A 88 10.57 26.30 -19.97
N LEU A 89 10.30 25.00 -19.87
CA LEU A 89 10.42 24.26 -18.61
C LEU A 89 11.88 24.04 -18.17
N LYS A 90 12.83 24.01 -19.11
CA LYS A 90 14.25 23.77 -18.78
C LYS A 90 14.94 25.01 -18.21
N THR A 91 14.63 26.19 -18.71
CA THR A 91 15.21 27.46 -18.25
C THR A 91 14.68 27.85 -16.88
N ASN A 92 13.38 27.60 -16.60
CA ASN A 92 12.76 28.03 -15.36
C ASN A 92 13.20 27.21 -14.13
N LEU A 93 13.39 25.89 -14.26
CA LEU A 93 13.91 25.06 -13.15
C LEU A 93 15.36 25.39 -12.77
N LEU A 94 16.19 25.67 -13.77
CA LEU A 94 17.59 26.07 -13.53
C LEU A 94 17.67 27.43 -12.84
N CYS A 95 16.85 28.39 -13.25
CA CYS A 95 16.78 29.70 -12.59
C CYS A 95 16.13 29.62 -11.19
N GLN A 96 15.14 28.74 -10.99
CA GLN A 96 14.46 28.57 -9.70
C GLN A 96 15.36 27.90 -8.63
N LEU A 97 16.30 27.05 -9.05
CA LEU A 97 17.24 26.38 -8.15
C LEU A 97 18.58 27.14 -7.99
N TRP A 98 18.74 28.30 -8.64
CA TRP A 98 20.04 28.96 -8.70
C TRP A 98 20.01 30.49 -8.51
N PRO A 99 20.10 30.98 -7.26
CA PRO A 99 20.08 32.41 -6.94
C PRO A 99 21.48 33.08 -7.00
N PHE A 100 22.48 32.48 -7.64
CA PHE A 100 23.86 32.99 -7.66
C PHE A 100 24.37 33.28 -9.07
N GLU A 101 24.92 34.47 -9.31
CA GLU A 101 25.43 34.89 -10.63
C GLU A 101 26.69 34.14 -11.12
N SER A 102 27.27 33.24 -10.31
CA SER A 102 28.54 32.57 -10.65
C SER A 102 28.43 31.05 -10.64
N ILE A 103 28.72 30.46 -11.80
CA ILE A 103 28.63 29.01 -12.11
C ILE A 103 29.67 28.17 -11.33
N TRP A 104 30.75 28.78 -10.83
CA TRP A 104 31.89 28.06 -10.26
C TRP A 104 31.67 27.52 -8.83
N ARG A 105 30.80 28.15 -8.03
CA ARG A 105 30.61 27.78 -6.60
C ARG A 105 30.06 26.36 -6.38
N PRO A 106 28.96 25.94 -7.00
CA PRO A 106 28.42 24.59 -6.80
C PRO A 106 29.14 23.49 -7.58
N LEU A 107 29.81 23.84 -8.69
CA LEU A 107 30.76 22.92 -9.33
C LEU A 107 31.86 22.51 -8.33
N SER A 108 32.34 23.46 -7.53
CA SER A 108 33.33 23.18 -6.47
C SER A 108 32.76 22.29 -5.37
N ALA A 109 31.50 22.50 -4.96
CA ALA A 109 30.85 21.68 -3.94
C ALA A 109 30.68 20.22 -4.40
N LEU A 110 30.25 20.02 -5.65
CA LEU A 110 30.10 18.68 -6.23
C LEU A 110 31.45 18.00 -6.41
N THR A 111 32.47 18.74 -6.88
CA THR A 111 33.84 18.21 -7.00
C THR A 111 34.41 17.82 -5.64
N THR A 112 34.17 18.63 -4.61
CA THR A 112 34.63 18.36 -3.24
C THR A 112 33.96 17.12 -2.67
N ALA A 113 32.64 16.98 -2.83
CA ALA A 113 31.91 15.81 -2.37
C ALA A 113 32.34 14.53 -3.11
N GLY A 114 32.55 14.61 -4.43
CA GLY A 114 33.03 13.50 -5.24
C GLY A 114 34.44 13.06 -4.85
N LEU A 115 35.36 14.01 -4.68
CA LEU A 115 36.72 13.72 -4.20
C LEU A 115 36.72 13.11 -2.80
N PHE A 116 35.86 13.60 -1.90
CA PHE A 116 35.75 13.08 -0.55
C PHE A 116 35.25 11.62 -0.53
N GLY A 117 34.23 11.30 -1.34
CA GLY A 117 33.73 9.93 -1.46
C GLY A 117 34.76 8.95 -2.05
N ILE A 118 35.49 9.37 -3.08
CA ILE A 118 36.56 8.56 -3.69
C ILE A 118 37.71 8.34 -2.71
N LEU A 119 38.10 9.37 -1.95
CA LEU A 119 39.15 9.26 -0.95
C LEU A 119 38.74 8.30 0.19
N LEU A 120 37.50 8.42 0.68
CA LEU A 120 36.99 7.55 1.74
C LEU A 120 36.88 6.09 1.28
N GLY A 121 36.40 5.86 0.05
CA GLY A 121 36.25 4.51 -0.51
C GLY A 121 37.57 3.81 -0.82
N THR A 122 38.64 4.56 -1.14
CA THR A 122 39.95 3.98 -1.47
C THR A 122 40.85 3.77 -0.25
N SER A 123 40.67 4.54 0.83
CA SER A 123 41.60 4.54 1.97
C SER A 123 41.28 3.54 3.09
N SER A 124 40.14 2.82 3.07
CA SER A 124 39.77 1.94 4.19
C SER A 124 39.27 0.53 3.80
N PRO A 125 40.09 -0.32 3.14
CA PRO A 125 39.78 -1.75 3.08
C PRO A 125 39.94 -2.45 4.45
N SER A 126 40.74 -1.89 5.37
CA SER A 126 41.01 -2.49 6.69
C SER A 126 39.99 -2.11 7.77
N PHE A 127 39.23 -1.02 7.63
CA PHE A 127 38.23 -0.62 8.63
C PHE A 127 36.97 -1.48 8.52
N LEU A 128 36.54 -1.79 7.30
CA LEU A 128 35.42 -2.70 7.06
C LEU A 128 35.76 -4.14 7.48
N TYR A 129 37.00 -4.60 7.26
CA TYR A 129 37.42 -5.96 7.65
C TYR A 129 37.56 -6.16 9.17
N ASN A 130 38.00 -5.13 9.92
CA ASN A 130 38.16 -5.26 11.36
C ASN A 130 36.84 -5.07 12.13
N GLN A 131 35.87 -4.34 11.56
CA GLN A 131 34.57 -4.13 12.21
C GLN A 131 33.76 -5.44 12.29
N ASP A 132 33.74 -6.23 11.22
CA ASP A 132 33.08 -7.53 11.19
C ASP A 132 33.69 -8.53 12.19
N VAL A 133 35.02 -8.54 12.34
CA VAL A 133 35.69 -9.49 13.25
C VAL A 133 35.42 -9.14 14.72
N THR A 134 35.42 -7.85 15.09
CA THR A 134 35.16 -7.43 16.48
C THR A 134 33.72 -7.67 16.94
N GLU A 135 32.75 -7.53 16.04
CA GLU A 135 31.33 -7.77 16.36
C GLU A 135 31.04 -9.26 16.51
N ILE A 136 31.61 -10.10 15.63
CA ILE A 136 31.46 -11.56 15.69
C ILE A 136 32.12 -12.13 16.96
N GLU A 137 33.32 -11.69 17.32
CA GLU A 137 33.99 -12.15 18.55
C GLU A 137 33.21 -11.73 19.80
N SER A 138 32.64 -10.52 19.83
CA SER A 138 31.82 -10.07 20.96
C SER A 138 30.52 -10.89 21.11
N ALA A 139 29.83 -11.20 20.01
CA ALA A 139 28.63 -12.02 20.02
C ALA A 139 28.92 -13.49 20.41
N TYR A 140 30.04 -14.04 19.96
CA TYR A 140 30.50 -15.38 20.37
C TYR A 140 30.91 -15.42 21.84
N LEU A 141 31.59 -14.40 22.35
CA LEU A 141 31.96 -14.31 23.76
C LEU A 141 30.73 -14.11 24.66
N GLU A 142 29.75 -13.30 24.25
CA GLU A 142 28.49 -13.12 24.98
C GLU A 142 27.67 -14.42 25.02
N PHE A 143 27.60 -15.16 23.90
CA PHE A 143 26.95 -16.47 23.88
C PHE A 143 27.73 -17.53 24.69
N SER A 144 29.06 -17.52 24.66
CA SER A 144 29.90 -18.49 25.38
C SER A 144 30.03 -18.20 26.88
N LEU A 145 29.88 -16.94 27.30
CA LEU A 145 29.91 -16.54 28.72
C LEU A 145 28.51 -16.48 29.34
N GLY A 146 27.46 -16.48 28.52
CA GLY A 146 26.08 -16.21 28.92
C GLY A 146 25.34 -17.33 29.67
N ASP A 147 25.86 -18.55 29.74
CA ASP A 147 25.44 -19.56 30.72
C ASP A 147 26.36 -20.79 30.63
N SER A 148 27.45 -20.78 31.42
CA SER A 148 27.95 -22.05 31.91
C SER A 148 26.86 -22.64 32.81
N PHE A 149 26.03 -23.54 32.26
CA PHE A 149 25.09 -24.34 33.05
C PHE A 149 25.88 -24.95 34.21
N SER A 150 25.70 -24.40 35.42
CA SER A 150 26.30 -24.99 36.62
C SER A 150 25.61 -26.32 36.83
N ASN A 151 26.38 -27.41 36.77
CA ASN A 151 25.95 -28.76 37.16
C ASN A 151 25.76 -28.85 38.69
N ASN A 152 24.94 -27.98 39.28
CA ASN A 152 24.46 -28.11 40.66
C ASN A 152 23.05 -28.71 40.61
N PHE A 153 22.97 -29.96 40.16
CA PHE A 153 21.82 -30.80 40.42
C PHE A 153 21.96 -31.29 41.88
N PRO A 154 20.97 -31.08 42.76
CA PRO A 154 21.01 -31.65 44.10
C PRO A 154 20.87 -33.18 43.96
N GLU A 155 21.96 -33.90 44.23
CA GLU A 155 21.92 -35.35 44.43
C GLU A 155 20.97 -35.64 45.59
N GLY A 156 19.91 -36.39 45.33
CA GLY A 156 19.10 -36.99 46.38
C GLY A 156 19.95 -38.05 47.08
N GLU A 157 20.33 -37.78 48.33
CA GLU A 157 20.79 -38.80 49.28
C GLU A 157 19.74 -39.91 49.36
N ILE A 158 20.20 -41.13 49.11
CA ILE A 158 19.49 -42.36 49.46
C ILE A 158 20.35 -43.00 50.55
N ASP A 159 19.87 -42.96 51.79
CA ASP A 159 20.17 -43.91 52.87
C ASP A 159 18.92 -44.07 53.75
#